data_AF-A0A969IER3-F1
#
_entry.id   AF-A0A969IER3-F1
#
_cell.length_a   1.000
_cell.length_b   1.000
_cell.length_c   1.000
_cell.angle_alpha   90.00
_cell.angle_beta   90.00
_cell.angle_gamma   90.00
#
_symmetry.space_group_name_H-M   'P 1'
#
loop_
_entity.id
_entity.type
_entity.pdbx_description
1 polymer ?
#
loop_
_entity_poly.entity_id
_entity_poly.type
_entity_poly.pdbx_seq_one_letter_code
_entity_poly.pdbx_strand_id
1 'polypeptide(L)'
;KLDDYKKYAEKFNQCGEICKKNGLRFAYHNHDYTFKEQEGQMPQDVLMQNTSADTVDYEMDIYWVVTPGADPEAWLKNMPAVSACAM
;
A
#
# COMPACT_ATOMS: atom_id res chain seq x y z
N LYS A 1 -15.21 2.21 1.22
CA LYS A 1 -15.65 1.02 0.44
C LYS A 1 -14.54 0.62 -0.52
N LEU A 2 -14.55 -0.59 -1.08
CA LEU A 2 -13.48 -1.03 -1.99
C LEU A 2 -13.27 -0.10 -3.19
N ASP A 3 -14.34 0.50 -3.71
CA ASP A 3 -14.24 1.47 -4.82
C ASP A 3 -13.48 2.75 -4.47
N ASP A 4 -13.43 3.14 -3.19
CA ASP A 4 -12.64 4.29 -2.76
C ASP A 4 -11.15 3.98 -2.83
N TYR A 5 -10.73 2.75 -2.47
CA TYR A 5 -9.35 2.31 -2.60
C TYR A 5 -8.87 2.27 -4.04
N LYS A 6 -9.73 1.89 -5.00
CA LYS A 6 -9.41 1.99 -6.44
C LYS A 6 -9.16 3.44 -6.87
N LYS A 7 -9.98 4.38 -6.38
CA LYS A 7 -9.77 5.82 -6.64
C LYS A 7 -8.48 6.34 -5.99
N TYR A 8 -8.14 5.85 -4.80
CA TYR A 8 -6.88 6.19 -4.15
C TYR A 8 -5.68 5.62 -4.91
N ALA A 9 -5.75 4.38 -5.39
CA ALA A 9 -4.71 3.79 -6.23
C ALA A 9 -4.45 4.63 -7.50
N GLU A 10 -5.51 5.07 -8.19
CA GLU A 10 -5.38 5.97 -9.34
C GLU A 10 -4.70 7.29 -8.95
N LYS A 11 -5.09 7.88 -7.82
CA LYS A 11 -4.44 9.09 -7.31
C LYS A 11 -2.97 8.85 -6.95
N PHE A 12 -2.63 7.69 -6.38
CA PHE A 12 -1.26 7.31 -6.05
C PHE A 12 -0.42 7.17 -7.32
N ASN A 13 -0.95 6.57 -8.39
CA ASN A 13 -0.28 6.51 -9.69
C ASN A 13 0.02 7.92 -10.22
N GLN A 14 -0.95 8.83 -10.15
CA GLN A 14 -0.75 10.22 -10.57
C GLN A 14 0.33 10.93 -9.73
N CYS A 15 0.31 10.75 -8.41
CA CYS A 15 1.36 11.25 -7.51
C CYS A 15 2.72 10.65 -7.84
N GLY A 16 2.79 9.34 -8.08
CA GLY A 16 4.00 8.62 -8.44
C GLY A 16 4.62 9.13 -9.74
N GLU A 17 3.81 9.39 -10.77
CA GLU A 17 4.28 10.00 -12.03
C GLU A 17 4.83 11.42 -11.82
N ILE A 18 4.18 12.22 -10.97
CA ILE A 18 4.67 13.56 -10.62
C ILE A 18 6.01 13.46 -9.86
N CYS A 19 6.11 12.58 -8.86
CA CYS A 19 7.35 12.35 -8.10
C CYS A 19 8.48 11.89 -9.03
N LYS A 20 8.23 10.89 -9.89
CA LYS A 20 9.21 10.34 -10.83
C LYS A 20 9.77 11.39 -11.79
N LYS A 21 8.90 12.28 -12.31
CA LYS A 21 9.32 13.42 -13.16
C LYS A 21 10.28 14.39 -12.46
N ASN A 22 10.27 14.42 -11.14
CA ASN A 22 11.13 15.26 -10.31
C ASN A 22 12.27 14.48 -9.63
N GLY A 23 12.52 13.23 -10.04
CA GLY A 23 13.57 12.38 -9.45
C GLY A 23 13.27 11.90 -8.03
N LEU A 24 12.00 11.91 -7.61
CA LEU A 24 11.52 11.42 -6.32
C LEU A 24 10.76 10.10 -6.47
N ARG A 25 10.61 9.36 -5.37
CA ARG A 25 9.73 8.19 -5.29
C ARG A 25 8.54 8.50 -4.38
N PHE A 26 7.36 8.06 -4.78
CA PHE A 26 6.15 8.13 -3.96
C PHE A 26 5.98 6.82 -3.21
N ALA A 27 5.71 6.88 -1.91
CA ALA A 27 5.43 5.70 -1.09
C ALA A 27 4.13 5.89 -0.30
N TYR A 28 3.37 4.80 -0.14
CA TYR A 28 2.21 4.76 0.74
C TYR A 28 2.55 4.04 2.05
N HIS A 29 2.21 4.68 3.17
CA HIS A 29 2.35 4.16 4.51
C HIS A 29 1.00 3.66 5.02
N ASN A 30 0.89 2.38 5.36
CA ASN A 30 -0.38 1.76 5.76
C ASN A 30 -0.78 2.08 7.20
N HIS A 31 -2.06 1.83 7.53
CA HIS A 31 -2.58 1.75 8.90
C HIS A 31 -3.51 0.51 8.99
N ASP A 32 -4.13 0.25 10.14
CA ASP A 32 -4.93 -0.96 10.37
C ASP A 32 -6.11 -1.14 9.40
N TYR A 33 -6.71 -0.04 8.94
CA TYR A 33 -7.90 -0.07 8.11
C TYR A 33 -7.69 -0.73 6.75
N THR A 34 -6.45 -0.78 6.23
CA THR A 34 -6.17 -1.49 4.97
C THR A 34 -6.05 -2.99 5.14
N PHE A 35 -5.93 -3.47 6.39
CA PHE A 35 -5.82 -4.88 6.76
C PHE A 35 -7.11 -5.43 7.41
N LYS A 36 -8.23 -4.72 7.25
CA LYS A 36 -9.57 -5.20 7.62
C LYS A 36 -10.33 -5.57 6.35
N GLU A 37 -10.67 -6.84 6.21
CA GLU A 37 -11.39 -7.34 5.05
C GLU A 37 -12.70 -6.58 4.82
N GLN A 38 -12.96 -6.21 3.56
CA GLN A 38 -14.20 -5.61 3.10
C GLN A 38 -14.68 -6.38 1.88
N GLU A 39 -15.92 -6.83 1.89
CA GLU A 39 -16.54 -7.48 0.72
C GLU A 39 -15.72 -8.68 0.17
N GLY A 40 -15.02 -9.42 1.04
CA GLY A 40 -14.20 -10.57 0.67
C GLY A 40 -12.80 -10.25 0.14
N GLN A 41 -12.37 -8.99 0.20
CA GLN A 41 -11.04 -8.56 -0.25
C GLN A 41 -10.33 -7.71 0.79
N MET A 42 -9.00 -7.79 0.81
CA MET A 42 -8.19 -6.91 1.62
C MET A 42 -8.00 -5.56 0.91
N PRO A 43 -8.34 -4.42 1.53
CA PRO A 43 -8.11 -3.13 0.88
C PRO A 43 -6.64 -2.85 0.53
N GLN A 44 -5.70 -3.35 1.34
CA GLN A 44 -4.27 -3.29 1.03
C GLN A 44 -3.94 -4.00 -0.30
N ASP A 45 -4.52 -5.17 -0.57
CA ASP A 45 -4.36 -5.88 -1.84
C ASP A 45 -4.95 -5.07 -3.00
N VAL A 46 -6.12 -4.46 -2.81
CA VAL A 46 -6.74 -3.60 -3.83
C VAL A 46 -5.82 -2.43 -4.18
N LEU A 47 -5.18 -1.78 -3.20
CA LEU A 47 -4.20 -0.74 -3.50
C LEU A 47 -3.03 -1.30 -4.30
N MET A 48 -2.37 -2.37 -3.83
CA MET A 48 -1.18 -2.93 -4.48
C MET A 48 -1.46 -3.42 -5.91
N GLN A 49 -2.60 -4.06 -6.14
CA GLN A 49 -2.99 -4.56 -7.47
C GLN A 49 -3.35 -3.46 -8.47
N ASN A 50 -3.72 -2.27 -7.99
CA ASN A 50 -4.16 -1.15 -8.84
C ASN A 50 -3.13 0.00 -8.90
N THR A 51 -1.98 -0.14 -8.24
CA THR A 51 -0.85 0.81 -8.33
C THR A 51 0.29 0.26 -9.18
N SER A 52 1.02 1.16 -9.85
CA SER A 52 2.20 0.80 -10.64
C SER A 52 3.44 0.66 -9.76
N ALA A 53 4.09 -0.51 -9.79
CA ALA A 53 5.35 -0.75 -9.07
C ALA A 53 6.53 0.13 -9.55
N ASP A 54 6.42 0.73 -10.73
CA ASP A 54 7.44 1.66 -11.23
C ASP A 54 7.40 3.02 -10.54
N THR A 55 6.26 3.40 -9.96
CA THR A 55 6.01 4.75 -9.45
C THR A 55 5.46 4.83 -8.04
N VAL A 56 4.98 3.71 -7.47
CA VAL A 56 4.42 3.63 -6.12
C VAL A 56 5.13 2.54 -5.32
N ASP A 57 5.77 2.94 -4.24
CA ASP A 57 6.31 2.05 -3.21
C ASP A 57 5.35 1.91 -2.03
N TYR A 58 5.63 0.91 -1.19
CA TYR A 58 4.95 0.72 0.08
C TYR A 58 5.95 0.78 1.24
N GLU A 59 5.66 1.64 2.20
CA GLU A 59 6.34 1.66 3.50
C GLU A 59 5.47 0.91 4.50
N MET A 60 5.83 -0.35 4.78
CA MET A 60 5.00 -1.19 5.64
C MET A 60 5.18 -0.82 7.11
N ASP A 61 4.12 -0.33 7.74
CA ASP A 61 4.04 -0.20 9.19
C ASP A 61 3.60 -1.53 9.81
N ILE A 62 4.54 -2.21 10.45
CA ILE A 62 4.36 -3.54 11.04
C ILE A 62 3.32 -3.51 12.17
N TYR A 63 3.34 -2.48 13.02
CA TYR A 63 2.40 -2.37 14.14
C TYR A 63 0.96 -2.36 13.64
N TRP A 64 0.71 -1.63 12.55
CA TRP A 64 -0.62 -1.55 11.96
C TRP A 64 -1.04 -2.78 11.15
N VAL A 65 -0.10 -3.63 10.71
CA VAL A 65 -0.42 -4.96 10.15
C VAL A 65 -0.81 -5.94 11.26
N VAL A 66 -0.08 -5.93 12.38
CA VAL A 66 -0.30 -6.83 13.51
C VAL A 66 -1.59 -6.49 14.27
N THR A 67 -1.93 -5.21 14.40
CA THR A 67 -3.11 -4.73 15.16
C THR A 67 -4.43 -5.43 14.79
N PRO A 68 -4.79 -5.59 13.49
CA PRO A 68 -5.97 -6.36 13.08
C PRO A 68 -5.74 -7.87 12.98
N GLY A 69 -4.56 -8.38 13.37
CA GLY A 69 -4.22 -9.81 13.41
C GLY A 69 -3.65 -10.38 12.12
N ALA A 70 -3.18 -9.54 11.18
CA ALA A 70 -2.54 -10.00 9.97
C ALA A 70 -1.05 -10.36 10.20
N ASP A 71 -0.50 -11.26 9.38
CA ASP A 71 0.90 -11.70 9.48
C ASP A 71 1.83 -10.74 8.70
N PRO A 72 2.63 -9.91 9.39
CA PRO A 72 3.51 -8.94 8.73
C PRO A 72 4.58 -9.60 7.86
N GLU A 73 5.05 -10.81 8.18
CA GLU A 73 6.04 -11.50 7.34
C GLU A 73 5.43 -11.96 6.03
N ALA A 74 4.19 -12.45 6.06
CA ALA A 74 3.46 -12.83 4.86
C ALA A 74 3.24 -11.62 3.93
N TRP A 75 2.87 -10.47 4.51
CA TRP A 75 2.67 -9.24 3.74
C TRP A 75 3.98 -8.68 3.18
N LEU A 76 5.05 -8.67 3.96
CA LEU A 76 6.36 -8.18 3.52
C LEU A 76 6.88 -8.95 2.29
N LYS A 77 6.64 -10.27 2.23
CA LYS A 77 7.05 -11.12 1.09
C LYS A 77 6.25 -10.84 -0.18
N ASN A 78 5.02 -10.34 -0.05
CA ASN A 78 4.09 -10.12 -1.15
C ASN A 78 4.06 -8.66 -1.64
N MET A 79 4.63 -7.71 -0.90
CA MET A 79 4.60 -6.29 -1.25
C MET A 79 5.60 -5.94 -2.37
N PRO A 80 5.18 -5.18 -3.39
CA PRO A 80 6.09 -4.65 -4.41
C PRO A 80 6.97 -3.53 -3.80
N ALA A 81 8.30 -3.65 -4.00
CA ALA A 81 9.34 -2.68 -3.60
C ALA A 81 9.13 -2.02 -2.23
N VAL A 82 9.73 -2.61 -1.18
CA VAL A 82 9.53 -2.19 0.20
C VAL A 82 10.74 -1.45 0.75
N SER A 83 10.48 -0.30 1.39
CA SER A 83 11.31 0.19 2.48
C SER A 83 10.57 -0.14 3.78
N ALA A 84 11.07 -1.09 4.56
CA ALA A 84 10.43 -1.45 5.83
C ALA A 84 10.76 -0.36 6.86
N CYS A 85 9.73 0.30 7.41
CA CYS A 85 9.87 1.22 8.51
C CYS A 85 9.46 0.50 9.80
N ALA A 86 10.44 0.22 10.66
CA ALA A 86 10.18 -0.24 12.01
C ALA A 86 10.10 1.00 12.92
N MET A 87 8.90 1.32 13.41
CA MET A 87 8.68 2.27 14.51
C MET A 87 8.27 1.53 15.77
#